data_AF-N9Q0U8-F1
#
_entry.id   AF-N9Q0U8-F1
#
_cell.length_a   1.000
_cell.length_b   1.000
_cell.length_c   1.000
_cell.angle_alpha   90.00
_cell.angle_beta   90.00
_cell.angle_gamma   90.00
#
_symmetry.space_group_name_H-M   'P 1'
#
loop_
_entity.id
_entity.type
_entity.pdbx_description
1 polymer ?
#
loop_
_entity_poly.entity_id
_entity_poly.type
_entity_poly.pdbx_seq_one_letter_code
_entity_poly.pdbx_strand_id
1 'polypeptide(L)'
;MSSVPQIKVPATYMRGGTSKGVFFKLDDLPEAAQVAGKARDQLLLRVIGSPDPYGKQIDGMGAATSSTSKTVILAKSSQPEHDVDYLFGQVSIDQPFVDWSGNCGNLTAAVGSFAISNGLVDAARIPENGICTVRIWQKNIAKTIIAHVPVSNGQVQETGDFELDGVTFPAAEVQIEFLDPADDGEEGSDMFPTGNVVDQLVVPDVGTFQATFINAGIPTIFLNAEDIGYQGTELQDQINGDAAALARFEKIRAYGAVHMGLIKDISEAVARQHTPKIAFVSQPKRYSSSSGKAVEATDVDLLVRALSMGKLHHAMMGTAAVAIGTAAAIPGTLVNLAAGGGEREAVRFGHPSGTLRVGAQAELIDGKWSVKKAIMSRSARVLMEGWVRVPGDTF
;
A
#
# COMPACT_ATOMS: atom_id res chain seq x y z
N MET A 1 -34.76 -14.40 -6.20
CA MET A 1 -34.11 -13.67 -5.08
C MET A 1 -34.70 -14.24 -3.82
N SER A 2 -33.88 -14.82 -2.95
CA SER A 2 -34.40 -15.20 -1.64
C SER A 2 -34.73 -13.91 -0.89
N SER A 3 -35.92 -13.84 -0.28
CA SER A 3 -36.36 -12.69 0.51
C SER A 3 -35.81 -12.74 1.93
N VAL A 4 -34.54 -13.18 2.09
CA VAL A 4 -33.93 -13.32 3.40
C VAL A 4 -33.52 -11.95 3.95
N PRO A 5 -33.72 -11.68 5.24
CA PRO A 5 -33.21 -10.48 5.88
C PRO A 5 -31.69 -10.36 5.72
N GLN A 6 -31.20 -9.12 5.73
CA GLN A 6 -29.76 -8.89 5.80
C GLN A 6 -29.22 -9.30 7.17
N ILE A 7 -28.00 -9.84 7.18
CA ILE A 7 -27.24 -10.02 8.42
C ILE A 7 -26.54 -8.71 8.81
N LYS A 8 -26.16 -8.61 10.08
CA LYS A 8 -25.31 -7.52 10.60
C LYS A 8 -23.96 -8.12 10.96
N VAL A 9 -22.88 -7.54 10.45
CA VAL A 9 -21.51 -7.93 10.80
C VAL A 9 -20.82 -6.73 11.45
N PRO A 10 -20.32 -6.83 12.70
CA PRO A 10 -19.59 -5.75 13.34
C PRO A 10 -18.40 -5.31 12.48
N ALA A 11 -18.24 -4.01 12.30
CA ALA A 11 -17.19 -3.46 11.46
C ALA A 11 -16.89 -2.01 11.82
N THR A 12 -15.65 -1.59 11.55
CA THR A 12 -15.24 -0.19 11.61
C THR A 12 -14.77 0.27 10.25
N TYR A 13 -15.31 1.38 9.74
CA TYR A 13 -14.84 2.03 8.53
C TYR A 13 -13.84 3.12 8.91
N MET A 14 -12.60 2.96 8.47
CA MET A 14 -11.49 3.83 8.88
C MET A 14 -10.78 4.44 7.69
N ARG A 15 -10.25 5.64 7.90
CA ARG A 15 -9.16 6.19 7.09
C ARG A 15 -7.84 5.76 7.71
N GLY A 16 -6.97 5.15 6.92
CA GLY A 16 -5.56 4.94 7.26
C GLY A 16 -4.69 5.56 6.18
N GLY A 17 -3.88 6.55 6.54
CA GLY A 17 -3.15 7.36 5.58
C GLY A 17 -4.09 7.99 4.54
N THR A 18 -3.77 7.78 3.26
CA THR A 18 -4.53 8.25 2.09
C THR A 18 -5.46 7.17 1.50
N SER A 19 -5.88 6.21 2.32
CA SER A 19 -6.80 5.13 1.94
C SER A 19 -7.94 4.98 2.93
N LYS A 20 -9.06 4.38 2.49
CA LYS A 20 -10.17 3.98 3.35
C LYS A 20 -10.40 2.48 3.22
N GLY A 21 -10.77 1.83 4.31
CA GLY A 21 -11.07 0.40 4.32
C GLY A 21 -12.09 0.04 5.39
N VAL A 22 -12.73 -1.12 5.20
CA VAL A 22 -13.62 -1.74 6.19
C VAL A 22 -12.81 -2.74 7.02
N PHE A 23 -12.77 -2.53 8.33
CA PHE A 23 -12.01 -3.32 9.29
C PHE A 23 -12.92 -4.23 10.08
N PHE A 24 -12.47 -5.47 10.25
CA PHE A 24 -13.16 -6.52 10.99
C PHE A 24 -12.21 -7.12 12.01
N LYS A 25 -12.74 -7.46 13.19
CA LYS A 25 -12.13 -8.45 14.06
C LYS A 25 -12.54 -9.84 13.56
N LEU A 26 -11.62 -10.79 13.55
CA LEU A 26 -11.85 -12.13 13.01
C LEU A 26 -13.07 -12.80 13.65
N ASP A 27 -13.18 -12.75 14.97
CA ASP A 27 -14.23 -13.42 15.74
C ASP A 27 -15.62 -12.76 15.56
N ASP A 28 -15.68 -11.55 14.99
CA ASP A 28 -16.93 -10.86 14.66
C ASP A 28 -17.47 -11.28 13.29
N LEU A 29 -16.66 -11.96 12.47
CA LEU A 29 -17.12 -12.49 11.19
C LEU A 29 -18.04 -13.70 11.40
N PRO A 30 -18.99 -13.93 10.48
CA PRO A 30 -19.71 -15.21 10.39
C PRO A 30 -18.73 -16.39 10.38
N GLU A 31 -19.08 -17.50 11.05
CA GLU A 31 -18.20 -18.66 11.25
C GLU A 31 -17.55 -19.15 9.94
N ALA A 32 -18.33 -19.24 8.85
CA ALA A 32 -17.84 -19.64 7.53
C ALA A 32 -16.78 -18.69 6.94
N ALA A 33 -16.76 -17.42 7.35
CA ALA A 33 -15.80 -16.41 6.91
C ALA A 33 -14.60 -16.24 7.87
N GLN A 34 -14.60 -16.90 9.04
CA GLN A 34 -13.48 -16.89 9.98
C GLN A 34 -12.26 -17.68 9.48
N VAL A 35 -12.44 -18.51 8.44
CA VAL A 35 -11.33 -19.17 7.72
C VAL A 35 -11.17 -18.60 6.32
N ALA A 36 -9.97 -18.72 5.74
CA ALA A 36 -9.73 -18.28 4.37
C ALA A 36 -10.50 -19.17 3.39
N GLY A 37 -11.15 -18.56 2.40
CA GLY A 37 -11.88 -19.29 1.37
C GLY A 37 -13.06 -18.50 0.81
N LYS A 38 -13.84 -19.21 -0.02
CA LYS A 38 -14.91 -18.61 -0.83
C LYS A 38 -15.94 -17.82 -0.03
N ALA A 39 -16.36 -18.31 1.14
CA ALA A 39 -17.36 -17.64 1.96
C ALA A 39 -16.86 -16.27 2.46
N ARG A 40 -15.59 -16.19 2.88
CA ARG A 40 -14.94 -14.92 3.24
C ARG A 40 -14.89 -13.98 2.04
N ASP A 41 -14.42 -14.47 0.89
CA ASP A 41 -14.29 -13.63 -0.30
C ASP A 41 -15.66 -13.08 -0.75
N GLN A 42 -16.71 -13.91 -0.75
CA GLN A 42 -18.07 -13.51 -1.09
C GLN A 42 -18.64 -12.47 -0.12
N LEU A 43 -18.44 -12.65 1.19
CA LEU A 43 -18.82 -11.67 2.20
C LEU A 43 -18.16 -10.31 1.91
N LEU A 44 -16.85 -10.29 1.72
CA LEU A 44 -16.07 -9.06 1.55
C LEU A 44 -16.39 -8.36 0.21
N LEU A 45 -16.55 -9.14 -0.87
CA LEU A 45 -17.04 -8.66 -2.16
C LEU A 45 -18.37 -7.94 -2.00
N ARG A 46 -19.33 -8.56 -1.30
CA ARG A 46 -20.66 -7.97 -1.11
C ARG A 46 -20.66 -6.75 -0.19
N VAL A 47 -19.86 -6.76 0.87
CA VAL A 47 -19.67 -5.59 1.76
C VAL A 47 -19.16 -4.39 0.96
N ILE A 48 -18.20 -4.61 0.08
CA ILE A 48 -17.59 -3.55 -0.73
C ILE A 48 -18.51 -3.14 -1.90
N GLY A 49 -19.37 -4.04 -2.37
CA GLY A 49 -20.28 -3.80 -3.50
C GLY A 49 -19.67 -4.21 -4.84
N SER A 50 -18.99 -5.37 -4.87
CA SER A 50 -18.30 -5.91 -6.05
C SER A 50 -18.70 -7.36 -6.34
N PRO A 51 -18.58 -7.84 -7.59
CA PRO A 51 -18.21 -7.08 -8.79
C PRO A 51 -19.32 -6.09 -9.21
N ASP A 52 -18.92 -4.88 -9.56
CA ASP A 52 -19.85 -3.85 -10.03
C ASP A 52 -19.57 -3.49 -11.50
N PRO A 53 -20.45 -3.89 -12.45
CA PRO A 53 -20.29 -3.55 -13.85
C PRO A 53 -20.42 -2.05 -14.13
N TYR A 54 -20.96 -1.26 -13.20
CA TYR A 54 -21.05 0.19 -13.33
C TYR A 54 -19.76 0.90 -12.88
N GLY A 55 -18.87 0.18 -12.18
CA GLY A 55 -17.63 0.74 -11.65
C GLY A 55 -17.86 1.91 -10.69
N LYS A 56 -18.91 1.84 -9.86
CA LYS A 56 -19.29 2.89 -8.88
C LYS A 56 -19.35 2.40 -7.44
N GLN A 57 -19.55 1.11 -7.21
CA GLN A 57 -19.76 0.47 -5.90
C GLN A 57 -20.89 1.11 -5.10
N ILE A 58 -21.96 1.55 -5.78
CA ILE A 58 -23.11 2.24 -5.14
C ILE A 58 -23.82 1.36 -4.12
N ASP A 59 -23.84 0.04 -4.33
CA ASP A 59 -24.52 -0.93 -3.46
C ASP A 59 -23.55 -1.59 -2.46
N GLY A 60 -22.61 -0.81 -1.92
CA GLY A 60 -21.64 -1.28 -0.92
C GLY A 60 -20.83 -0.14 -0.30
N MET A 61 -19.82 -0.52 0.50
CA MET A 61 -18.95 0.41 1.22
C MET A 61 -17.77 0.93 0.38
N GLY A 62 -17.54 0.34 -0.79
CA GLY A 62 -16.52 0.77 -1.73
C GLY A 62 -16.85 2.14 -2.34
N ALA A 63 -15.86 2.80 -2.91
CA ALA A 63 -16.05 4.08 -3.61
C ALA A 63 -15.30 4.12 -4.94
N ALA A 64 -15.27 2.98 -5.64
CA ALA A 64 -14.78 2.80 -7.00
C ALA A 64 -13.36 3.31 -7.29
N THR A 65 -12.48 3.25 -6.29
CA THR A 65 -11.03 3.44 -6.50
C THR A 65 -10.26 2.35 -5.76
N SER A 66 -9.05 2.04 -6.22
CA SER A 66 -8.19 1.08 -5.53
C SER A 66 -7.87 1.51 -4.09
N SER A 67 -7.87 2.81 -3.80
CA SER A 67 -7.66 3.40 -2.47
C SER A 67 -8.87 3.29 -1.52
N THR A 68 -10.04 2.94 -2.04
CA THR A 68 -11.32 2.87 -1.30
C THR A 68 -12.05 1.54 -1.42
N SER A 69 -11.51 0.58 -2.18
CA SER A 69 -12.01 -0.79 -2.32
C SER A 69 -11.12 -1.77 -1.54
N LYS A 70 -11.17 -1.69 -0.20
CA LYS A 70 -10.20 -2.34 0.70
C LYS A 70 -10.89 -2.93 1.92
N THR A 71 -10.44 -4.12 2.31
CA THR A 71 -10.89 -4.78 3.54
C THR A 71 -9.70 -5.22 4.38
N VAL A 72 -9.91 -5.23 5.70
CA VAL A 72 -8.91 -5.60 6.69
C VAL A 72 -9.53 -6.53 7.71
N ILE A 73 -8.86 -7.64 8.02
CA ILE A 73 -9.25 -8.57 9.08
C ILE A 73 -8.10 -8.62 10.08
N LEU A 74 -8.41 -8.36 11.35
CA LEU A 74 -7.46 -8.41 12.45
C LEU A 74 -7.83 -9.50 13.45
N ALA A 75 -6.82 -10.19 13.98
CA ALA A 75 -6.96 -11.18 15.04
C ALA A 75 -5.82 -11.02 16.05
N LYS A 76 -5.98 -11.53 17.27
CA LYS A 76 -4.86 -11.62 18.20
C LYS A 76 -3.77 -12.50 17.57
N SER A 77 -2.51 -12.07 17.63
CA SER A 77 -1.45 -12.84 16.99
C SER A 77 -1.12 -14.11 17.79
N SER A 78 -0.77 -15.17 17.06
CA SER A 78 -0.13 -16.36 17.61
C SER A 78 1.38 -16.37 17.36
N GLN A 79 1.91 -15.39 16.64
CA GLN A 79 3.33 -15.26 16.39
C GLN A 79 4.03 -14.71 17.64
N PRO A 80 5.19 -15.28 18.04
CA PRO A 80 6.01 -14.71 19.10
C PRO A 80 6.31 -13.24 18.84
N GLU A 81 6.35 -12.44 19.89
CA GLU A 81 6.66 -11.00 19.82
C GLU A 81 5.72 -10.14 18.96
N HIS A 82 4.52 -10.63 18.63
CA HIS A 82 3.49 -9.86 17.93
C HIS A 82 2.22 -9.73 18.76
N ASP A 83 1.55 -8.60 18.62
CA ASP A 83 0.30 -8.31 19.34
C ASP A 83 -0.91 -8.71 18.47
N VAL A 84 -0.87 -8.35 17.18
CA VAL A 84 -2.01 -8.50 16.27
C VAL A 84 -1.59 -9.06 14.91
N ASP A 85 -2.37 -10.01 14.41
CA ASP A 85 -2.33 -10.52 13.04
C ASP A 85 -3.11 -9.59 12.12
N TYR A 86 -2.48 -9.14 11.03
CA TYR A 86 -3.08 -8.27 10.01
C TYR A 86 -3.19 -9.00 8.68
N LEU A 87 -4.42 -9.14 8.18
CA LEU A 87 -4.71 -9.60 6.83
C LEU A 87 -5.41 -8.50 6.01
N PHE A 88 -4.87 -8.22 4.83
CA PHE A 88 -5.36 -7.23 3.88
C PHE A 88 -5.96 -7.91 2.64
N GLY A 89 -7.18 -7.51 2.26
CA GLY A 89 -7.82 -7.91 1.02
C GLY A 89 -8.06 -6.70 0.11
N GLN A 90 -7.40 -6.68 -1.05
CA GLN A 90 -7.71 -5.72 -2.12
C GLN A 90 -8.89 -6.26 -2.93
N VAL A 91 -10.04 -5.62 -2.82
CA VAL A 91 -11.24 -6.06 -3.53
C VAL A 91 -11.24 -5.45 -4.93
N SER A 92 -11.35 -6.29 -5.96
CA SER A 92 -11.50 -5.84 -7.34
C SER A 92 -12.83 -5.11 -7.51
N ILE A 93 -12.85 -4.05 -8.33
CA ILE A 93 -14.09 -3.28 -8.55
C ILE A 93 -15.01 -4.07 -9.48
N ASP A 94 -14.48 -4.58 -10.58
CA ASP A 94 -15.20 -5.16 -11.71
C ASP A 94 -15.20 -6.69 -11.73
N GLN A 95 -14.28 -7.34 -11.02
CA GLN A 95 -14.16 -8.81 -10.96
C GLN A 95 -14.57 -9.37 -9.60
N PRO A 96 -15.14 -10.60 -9.54
CA PRO A 96 -15.46 -11.28 -8.29
C PRO A 96 -14.19 -11.84 -7.62
N PHE A 97 -13.25 -10.97 -7.27
CA PHE A 97 -11.92 -11.34 -6.80
C PHE A 97 -11.46 -10.46 -5.64
N VAL A 98 -10.89 -11.10 -4.62
CA VAL A 98 -10.18 -10.46 -3.52
C VAL A 98 -8.73 -10.89 -3.60
N ASP A 99 -7.83 -9.92 -3.79
CA ASP A 99 -6.41 -10.16 -3.85
C ASP A 99 -5.79 -10.09 -2.45
N TRP A 100 -5.20 -11.20 -2.02
CA TRP A 100 -4.55 -11.39 -0.72
C TRP A 100 -3.01 -11.42 -0.83
N SER A 101 -2.43 -11.11 -2.00
CA SER A 101 -0.99 -11.30 -2.28
C SER A 101 -0.07 -10.22 -1.72
N GLY A 102 -0.61 -9.13 -1.19
CA GLY A 102 0.18 -7.97 -0.78
C GLY A 102 -0.30 -7.33 0.51
N ASN A 103 0.42 -6.30 0.93
CA ASN A 103 0.08 -5.45 2.07
C ASN A 103 -0.52 -4.11 1.61
N CYS A 104 -1.22 -3.41 2.51
CA CYS A 104 -1.58 -2.01 2.34
C CYS A 104 -0.91 -1.12 3.40
N GLY A 105 0.28 -0.59 3.08
CA GLY A 105 1.03 0.24 4.02
C GLY A 105 0.31 1.53 4.49
N ASN A 106 -0.68 2.03 3.76
CA ASN A 106 -1.49 3.17 4.23
C ASN A 106 -2.44 2.76 5.37
N LEU A 107 -3.06 1.58 5.27
CA LEU A 107 -4.00 1.11 6.28
C LEU A 107 -3.31 0.63 7.56
N THR A 108 -2.00 0.37 7.54
CA THR A 108 -1.24 -0.04 8.75
C THR A 108 -1.39 0.94 9.92
N ALA A 109 -1.46 2.25 9.65
CA ALA A 109 -1.70 3.23 10.73
C ALA A 109 -3.06 3.02 11.42
N ALA A 110 -4.09 2.62 10.66
CA ALA A 110 -5.40 2.31 11.21
C ALA A 110 -5.44 0.91 11.86
N VAL A 111 -4.59 -0.03 11.43
CA VAL A 111 -4.47 -1.35 12.05
C VAL A 111 -4.05 -1.25 13.52
N GLY A 112 -3.02 -0.44 13.82
CA GLY A 112 -2.57 -0.22 15.20
C GLY A 112 -3.70 0.37 16.07
N SER A 113 -4.36 1.42 15.58
CA SER A 113 -5.49 2.04 16.26
C SER A 113 -6.66 1.06 16.48
N PHE A 114 -7.07 0.32 15.45
CA PHE A 114 -8.15 -0.67 15.57
C PHE A 114 -7.81 -1.75 16.59
N ALA A 115 -6.56 -2.24 16.59
CA ALA A 115 -6.13 -3.31 17.49
C ALA A 115 -6.21 -2.90 18.97
N ILE A 116 -5.84 -1.65 19.28
CA ILE A 116 -6.00 -1.09 20.64
C ILE A 116 -7.49 -0.98 20.98
N SER A 117 -8.29 -0.32 20.14
CA SER A 117 -9.71 -0.05 20.43
C SER A 117 -10.59 -1.31 20.51
N ASN A 118 -10.18 -2.41 19.86
CA ASN A 118 -10.94 -3.66 19.82
C ASN A 118 -10.37 -4.78 20.70
N GLY A 119 -9.47 -4.42 21.63
CA GLY A 119 -8.93 -5.36 22.63
C GLY A 119 -8.09 -6.49 22.04
N LEU A 120 -7.38 -6.22 20.94
CA LEU A 120 -6.45 -7.16 20.31
C LEU A 120 -5.01 -7.00 20.83
N VAL A 121 -4.71 -5.88 21.50
CA VAL A 121 -3.44 -5.63 22.19
C VAL A 121 -3.59 -5.93 23.68
N ASP A 122 -2.56 -6.51 24.29
CA ASP A 122 -2.52 -6.73 25.74
C ASP A 122 -2.64 -5.39 26.49
N ALA A 123 -3.59 -5.30 27.41
CA ALA A 123 -3.85 -4.11 28.22
C ALA A 123 -2.60 -3.62 28.97
N ALA A 124 -1.70 -4.53 29.36
CA ALA A 124 -0.44 -4.15 30.03
C ALA A 124 0.51 -3.34 29.13
N ARG A 125 0.31 -3.36 27.81
CA ARG A 125 1.09 -2.59 26.82
C ARG A 125 0.45 -1.25 26.45
N ILE A 126 -0.78 -0.99 26.89
CA ILE A 126 -1.50 0.25 26.59
C ILE A 126 -1.30 1.20 27.77
N PRO A 127 -0.54 2.31 27.60
CA PRO A 127 -0.37 3.27 28.67
C PRO A 127 -1.65 4.10 28.87
N GLU A 128 -1.83 4.68 30.06
CA GLU A 128 -2.89 5.66 30.29
C GLU A 128 -2.70 6.89 29.39
N ASN A 129 -1.47 7.37 29.21
CA ASN A 129 -1.11 8.44 28.29
C ASN A 129 0.28 8.16 27.71
N GLY A 130 0.51 8.45 26.43
CA GLY A 130 1.81 8.29 25.78
C GLY A 130 1.72 7.61 24.41
N ILE A 131 2.66 6.71 24.12
CA ILE A 131 2.70 5.94 22.87
C ILE A 131 2.53 4.45 23.20
N CYS A 132 1.59 3.79 22.53
CA CYS A 132 1.49 2.34 22.49
C CYS A 132 2.19 1.82 21.23
N THR A 133 3.26 1.05 21.43
CA THR A 133 3.98 0.38 20.33
C THR A 133 3.30 -0.96 20.03
N VAL A 134 2.51 -0.97 18.96
CA VAL A 134 1.77 -2.15 18.47
C VAL A 134 2.63 -2.92 17.48
N ARG A 135 2.85 -4.20 17.76
CA ARG A 135 3.63 -5.12 16.92
C ARG A 135 2.69 -5.92 16.04
N ILE A 136 2.71 -5.62 14.75
CA ILE A 136 1.76 -6.14 13.77
C ILE A 136 2.44 -7.22 12.96
N TRP A 137 1.90 -8.44 12.99
CA TRP A 137 2.28 -9.50 12.08
C TRP A 137 1.47 -9.38 10.79
N GLN A 138 2.11 -8.95 9.71
CA GLN A 138 1.46 -8.86 8.40
C GLN A 138 1.42 -10.26 7.76
N LYS A 139 0.24 -10.90 7.79
CA LYS A 139 0.04 -12.28 7.32
C LYS A 139 0.20 -12.47 5.81
N ASN A 140 -0.14 -11.46 4.99
CA ASN A 140 -0.08 -11.56 3.54
C ASN A 140 1.35 -11.77 3.04
N ILE A 141 2.32 -11.15 3.72
CA ILE A 141 3.73 -11.13 3.31
C ILE A 141 4.69 -11.69 4.38
N ALA A 142 4.16 -12.16 5.51
CA ALA A 142 4.92 -12.69 6.64
C ALA A 142 6.02 -11.72 7.14
N LYS A 143 5.66 -10.46 7.39
CA LYS A 143 6.59 -9.42 7.86
C LYS A 143 6.09 -8.69 9.08
N THR A 144 7.03 -8.20 9.88
CA THR A 144 6.77 -7.37 11.05
C THR A 144 6.59 -5.90 10.67
N ILE A 145 5.54 -5.29 11.18
CA ILE A 145 5.34 -3.84 11.12
C ILE A 145 5.09 -3.30 12.51
N ILE A 146 5.74 -2.20 12.86
CA ILE A 146 5.55 -1.52 14.15
C ILE A 146 4.73 -0.26 13.90
N ALA A 147 3.67 -0.08 14.69
CA ALA A 147 2.89 1.15 14.72
C ALA A 147 3.02 1.81 16.09
N HIS A 148 3.50 3.04 16.11
CA HIS A 148 3.60 3.88 17.30
C HIS A 148 2.34 4.73 17.42
N VAL A 149 1.35 4.20 18.13
CA VAL A 149 0.02 4.81 18.21
C VAL A 149 -0.06 5.71 19.45
N PRO A 150 -0.37 7.01 19.31
CA PRO A 150 -0.55 7.87 20.46
C PRO A 150 -1.84 7.51 21.22
N VAL A 151 -1.75 7.58 22.55
CA VAL A 151 -2.81 7.20 23.49
C VAL A 151 -3.00 8.31 24.52
N SER A 152 -4.26 8.66 24.77
CA SER A 152 -4.69 9.64 25.77
C SER A 152 -5.86 9.07 26.57
N ASN A 153 -5.79 9.10 27.90
CA ASN A 153 -6.78 8.52 28.83
C ASN A 153 -7.15 7.07 28.50
N GLY A 154 -6.14 6.24 28.20
CA GLY A 154 -6.29 4.82 27.85
C GLY A 154 -6.95 4.56 26.49
N GLN A 155 -7.20 5.60 25.69
CA GLN A 155 -7.84 5.51 24.37
C GLN A 155 -6.91 6.03 23.26
N VAL A 156 -7.10 5.55 22.04
CA VAL A 156 -6.35 6.05 20.88
C VAL A 156 -6.57 7.56 20.71
N GLN A 157 -5.49 8.33 20.63
CA GLN A 157 -5.50 9.74 20.27
C GLN A 157 -5.61 9.86 18.74
N GLU A 158 -6.80 10.12 18.22
CA GLU A 158 -7.01 10.20 16.76
C GLU A 158 -6.81 11.62 16.21
N THR A 159 -7.14 12.65 17.00
CA THR A 159 -7.05 14.06 16.58
C THR A 159 -5.67 14.64 16.87
N GLY A 160 -5.24 15.61 16.07
CA GLY A 160 -3.93 16.24 16.16
C GLY A 160 -3.73 17.25 15.04
N ASP A 161 -2.52 17.78 14.92
CA ASP A 161 -2.11 18.80 13.96
C ASP A 161 -1.18 18.27 12.84
N PHE A 162 -0.90 16.95 12.83
CA PHE A 162 -0.09 16.35 11.78
C PHE A 162 -0.83 16.32 10.44
N GLU A 163 -0.26 17.01 9.46
CA GLU A 163 -0.73 17.04 8.08
C GLU A 163 -0.07 15.95 7.24
N LEU A 164 -0.86 15.33 6.37
CA LEU A 164 -0.39 14.36 5.38
C LEU A 164 -0.94 14.76 4.03
N ASP A 165 -0.07 15.08 3.07
CA ASP A 165 -0.48 15.46 1.72
C ASP A 165 -1.34 14.33 1.09
N GLY A 166 -2.53 14.68 0.60
CA GLY A 166 -3.58 13.72 0.18
C GLY A 166 -4.61 13.36 1.26
N VAL A 167 -4.47 13.88 2.48
CA VAL A 167 -5.47 13.86 3.55
C VAL A 167 -5.95 15.28 3.82
N THR A 168 -7.27 15.49 3.79
CA THR A 168 -7.87 16.83 3.84
C THR A 168 -7.71 17.53 5.19
N PHE A 169 -7.74 16.79 6.29
CA PHE A 169 -7.74 17.34 7.65
C PHE A 169 -6.61 16.73 8.46
N PRO A 170 -5.97 17.52 9.34
CA PRO A 170 -4.93 17.01 10.21
C PRO A 170 -5.49 16.01 11.23
N ALA A 171 -4.61 15.18 11.76
CA ALA A 171 -4.90 14.14 12.74
C ALA A 171 -3.65 13.88 13.60
N ALA A 172 -3.70 12.95 14.55
CA ALA A 172 -2.51 12.56 15.28
C ALA A 172 -1.51 11.83 14.36
N GLU A 173 -0.23 12.10 14.55
CA GLU A 173 0.84 11.37 13.86
C GLU A 173 0.92 9.93 14.38
N VAL A 174 1.04 8.98 13.46
CA VAL A 174 1.35 7.58 13.74
C VAL A 174 2.60 7.23 12.95
N GLN A 175 3.71 7.00 13.64
CA GLN A 175 4.96 6.56 13.02
C GLN A 175 4.89 5.04 12.77
N ILE A 176 5.30 4.63 11.57
CA ILE A 176 5.27 3.26 11.10
C ILE A 176 6.68 2.82 10.75
N GLU A 177 7.10 1.66 11.26
CA GLU A 177 8.35 0.99 10.89
C GLU A 177 8.04 -0.34 10.21
N PHE A 178 8.51 -0.50 8.98
CA PHE A 178 8.51 -1.78 8.27
C PHE A 178 9.87 -2.42 8.52
N LEU A 179 9.91 -3.49 9.32
CA LEU A 179 11.15 -4.19 9.67
C LEU A 179 11.49 -5.20 8.59
N ASP A 180 12.78 -5.28 8.26
CA ASP A 180 13.34 -6.16 7.22
C ASP A 180 12.44 -6.21 5.97
N PRO A 181 12.17 -5.05 5.32
CA PRO A 181 11.17 -4.95 4.26
C PRO A 181 11.58 -5.69 2.98
N ALA A 182 12.85 -6.10 2.86
CA ALA A 182 13.35 -6.95 1.79
C ALA A 182 12.97 -8.42 2.02
N ASP A 183 12.66 -9.15 0.95
CA ASP A 183 12.42 -10.59 1.03
C ASP A 183 13.78 -11.33 0.99
N ASP A 184 14.35 -11.69 2.15
CA ASP A 184 15.65 -12.36 2.23
C ASP A 184 15.53 -13.90 2.31
N GLY A 185 14.41 -14.47 1.86
CA GLY A 185 14.07 -15.89 2.04
C GLY A 185 14.85 -16.88 1.15
N GLU A 186 15.06 -18.11 1.65
CA GLU A 186 15.75 -19.22 0.95
C GLU A 186 15.03 -19.69 -0.35
N GLU A 187 13.76 -19.32 -0.57
CA GLU A 187 12.95 -19.74 -1.73
C GLU A 187 12.34 -18.59 -2.57
N GLY A 188 12.71 -17.31 -2.38
CA GLY A 188 11.99 -16.23 -3.07
C GLY A 188 12.57 -14.82 -3.03
N SER A 189 13.41 -14.51 -4.02
CA SER A 189 13.85 -13.18 -4.50
C SER A 189 14.59 -12.27 -3.51
N ASP A 190 15.92 -12.26 -3.62
CA ASP A 190 16.79 -11.15 -3.14
C ASP A 190 16.12 -9.78 -3.41
N MET A 191 16.42 -8.77 -2.58
CA MET A 191 15.87 -7.41 -2.73
C MET A 191 15.91 -6.87 -4.17
N PHE A 192 16.95 -7.23 -4.93
CA PHE A 192 16.99 -7.07 -6.38
C PHE A 192 16.85 -8.46 -7.03
N PRO A 193 15.65 -8.87 -7.49
CA PRO A 193 15.41 -10.23 -8.02
C PRO A 193 16.25 -10.57 -9.25
N THR A 194 16.75 -9.57 -9.96
CA THR A 194 17.62 -9.71 -11.13
C THR A 194 19.11 -9.78 -10.76
N GLY A 195 19.46 -9.49 -9.51
CA GLY A 195 20.83 -9.29 -9.03
C GLY A 195 21.43 -7.91 -9.35
N ASN A 196 20.71 -7.04 -10.08
CA ASN A 196 21.21 -5.73 -10.51
C ASN A 196 20.40 -4.59 -9.88
N VAL A 197 21.07 -3.48 -9.55
CA VAL A 197 20.39 -2.26 -9.09
C VAL A 197 19.66 -1.53 -10.23
N VAL A 198 20.11 -1.75 -11.48
CA VAL A 198 19.48 -1.27 -12.72
C VAL A 198 19.68 -2.33 -13.80
N ASP A 199 18.61 -2.63 -14.54
CA ASP A 199 18.54 -3.53 -15.67
C ASP A 199 18.04 -2.81 -16.92
N GLN A 200 18.27 -3.42 -18.09
CA GLN A 200 17.56 -3.04 -19.31
C GLN A 200 16.34 -3.94 -19.51
N LEU A 201 15.14 -3.35 -19.44
CA LEU A 201 13.88 -4.02 -19.72
C LEU A 201 13.50 -3.85 -21.19
N VAL A 202 13.53 -4.95 -21.96
CA VAL A 202 13.03 -4.98 -23.33
C VAL A 202 11.53 -5.30 -23.34
N VAL A 203 10.73 -4.42 -23.91
CA VAL A 203 9.28 -4.60 -24.07
C VAL A 203 8.94 -4.57 -25.57
N PRO A 204 8.60 -5.72 -26.17
CA PRO A 204 8.27 -5.82 -27.60
C PRO A 204 7.23 -4.77 -28.03
N ASP A 205 7.49 -4.13 -29.16
CA ASP A 205 6.65 -3.07 -29.77
C ASP A 205 6.46 -1.81 -28.91
N VAL A 206 7.19 -1.67 -27.80
CA VAL A 206 7.09 -0.51 -26.90
C VAL A 206 8.44 0.18 -26.73
N GLY A 207 9.52 -0.57 -26.51
CA GLY A 207 10.88 -0.03 -26.38
C GLY A 207 11.75 -0.79 -25.39
N THR A 208 12.96 -0.28 -25.19
CA THR A 208 13.89 -0.75 -24.16
C THR A 208 14.08 0.37 -23.14
N PHE A 209 13.95 0.04 -21.86
CA PHE A 209 13.97 1.02 -20.77
C PHE A 209 15.00 0.62 -19.71
N GLN A 210 15.68 1.60 -19.12
CA GLN A 210 16.37 1.33 -17.86
C GLN A 210 15.33 1.16 -16.76
N ALA A 211 15.51 0.15 -15.92
CA ALA A 211 14.57 -0.15 -14.85
C ALA A 211 15.30 -0.62 -13.59
N THR A 212 14.85 -0.15 -12.42
CA THR A 212 15.17 -0.81 -11.14
C THR A 212 14.02 -1.72 -10.77
N PHE A 213 14.33 -3.00 -10.54
CA PHE A 213 13.39 -3.99 -10.03
C PHE A 213 13.71 -4.25 -8.56
N ILE A 214 12.79 -3.89 -7.65
CA ILE A 214 13.04 -4.05 -6.22
C ILE A 214 11.88 -4.78 -5.53
N ASN A 215 12.21 -5.70 -4.62
CA ASN A 215 11.27 -6.36 -3.73
C ASN A 215 11.46 -5.89 -2.28
N ALA A 216 11.03 -4.66 -2.00
CA ALA A 216 11.07 -4.07 -0.67
C ALA A 216 9.73 -3.40 -0.33
N GLY A 217 9.02 -3.92 0.66
CA GLY A 217 7.65 -3.52 1.02
C GLY A 217 6.58 -4.02 0.02
N ILE A 218 6.81 -3.87 -1.28
CA ILE A 218 6.06 -4.53 -2.36
C ILE A 218 6.94 -4.61 -3.62
N PRO A 219 6.89 -5.70 -4.41
CA PRO A 219 7.57 -5.76 -5.70
C PRO A 219 7.20 -4.55 -6.56
N THR A 220 8.21 -3.76 -6.98
CA THR A 220 8.03 -2.49 -7.67
C THR A 220 9.05 -2.32 -8.78
N ILE A 221 8.56 -1.90 -9.96
CA ILE A 221 9.36 -1.55 -11.14
C ILE A 221 9.47 -0.03 -11.18
N PHE A 222 10.68 0.52 -11.14
CA PHE A 222 10.94 1.95 -11.32
C PHE A 222 11.58 2.23 -12.68
N LEU A 223 11.02 3.18 -13.42
CA LEU A 223 11.49 3.64 -14.72
C LEU A 223 11.85 5.14 -14.64
N ASN A 224 12.73 5.64 -15.51
CA ASN A 224 12.86 7.09 -15.64
C ASN A 224 11.66 7.66 -16.41
N ALA A 225 11.12 8.79 -15.95
CA ALA A 225 9.99 9.45 -16.61
C ALA A 225 10.33 9.83 -18.06
N GLU A 226 11.56 10.33 -18.31
CA GLU A 226 12.00 10.76 -19.63
C GLU A 226 12.09 9.60 -20.64
N ASP A 227 12.54 8.42 -20.20
CA ASP A 227 12.64 7.21 -21.04
C ASP A 227 11.27 6.75 -21.56
N ILE A 228 10.19 7.09 -20.84
CA ILE A 228 8.82 6.78 -21.22
C ILE A 228 8.02 7.99 -21.70
N GLY A 229 8.66 9.16 -21.90
CA GLY A 229 8.03 10.35 -22.48
C GLY A 229 7.20 11.20 -21.50
N TYR A 230 7.47 11.09 -20.20
CA TYR A 230 6.81 11.86 -19.14
C TYR A 230 7.79 12.79 -18.42
N GLN A 231 7.26 13.79 -17.72
CA GLN A 231 8.04 14.76 -16.95
C GLN A 231 8.26 14.33 -15.50
N GLY A 232 7.38 13.48 -14.97
CA GLY A 232 7.30 13.10 -13.55
C GLY A 232 6.36 13.99 -12.72
N THR A 233 5.76 15.01 -13.35
CA THR A 233 4.86 15.97 -12.70
C THR A 233 3.38 15.67 -12.94
N GLU A 234 3.07 14.64 -13.73
CA GLU A 234 1.72 14.34 -14.21
C GLU A 234 0.70 14.13 -13.09
N LEU A 235 -0.53 14.62 -13.27
CA LEU A 235 -1.68 14.34 -12.41
C LEU A 235 -2.59 13.27 -13.03
N GLN A 236 -3.57 12.80 -12.24
CA GLN A 236 -4.45 11.70 -12.63
C GLN A 236 -5.14 11.94 -13.98
N ASP A 237 -5.66 13.14 -14.23
CA ASP A 237 -6.42 13.43 -15.46
C ASP A 237 -5.56 13.33 -16.73
N GLN A 238 -4.25 13.48 -16.61
CA GLN A 238 -3.31 13.40 -17.74
C GLN A 238 -2.97 11.95 -18.14
N ILE A 239 -3.22 10.97 -17.26
CA ILE A 239 -2.88 9.55 -17.50
C ILE A 239 -4.14 8.66 -17.46
N ASN A 240 -5.03 8.86 -16.50
CA ASN A 240 -6.18 7.98 -16.27
C ASN A 240 -7.28 8.10 -17.33
N GLY A 241 -7.27 9.18 -18.11
CA GLY A 241 -8.14 9.36 -19.28
C GLY A 241 -7.55 8.83 -20.58
N ASP A 242 -6.28 8.44 -20.61
CA ASP A 242 -5.58 7.96 -21.80
C ASP A 242 -5.47 6.42 -21.78
N ALA A 243 -6.39 5.76 -22.48
CA ALA A 243 -6.43 4.31 -22.57
C ALA A 243 -5.14 3.71 -23.20
N ALA A 244 -4.50 4.43 -24.12
CA ALA A 244 -3.26 3.97 -24.74
C ALA A 244 -2.08 4.02 -23.76
N ALA A 245 -1.99 5.08 -22.96
CA ALA A 245 -1.01 5.18 -21.88
C ALA A 245 -1.20 4.05 -20.84
N LEU A 246 -2.43 3.81 -20.39
CA LEU A 246 -2.72 2.77 -19.42
C LEU A 246 -2.38 1.36 -19.94
N ALA A 247 -2.73 1.06 -21.20
CA ALA A 247 -2.36 -0.20 -21.84
C ALA A 247 -0.84 -0.36 -21.98
N ARG A 248 -0.12 0.73 -22.30
CA ARG A 248 1.34 0.74 -22.37
C ARG A 248 1.97 0.45 -21.00
N PHE A 249 1.50 1.10 -19.93
CA PHE A 249 1.99 0.82 -18.57
C PHE A 249 1.72 -0.61 -18.14
N GLU A 250 0.55 -1.18 -18.45
CA GLU A 250 0.25 -2.56 -18.12
C GLU A 250 1.15 -3.55 -18.89
N LYS A 251 1.42 -3.28 -20.18
CA LYS A 251 2.36 -4.09 -20.97
C LYS A 251 3.76 -4.05 -20.35
N ILE A 252 4.27 -2.87 -19.99
CA ILE A 252 5.58 -2.75 -19.33
C ILE A 252 5.59 -3.49 -17.99
N ARG A 253 4.54 -3.34 -17.18
CA ARG A 253 4.40 -4.01 -15.88
C ARG A 253 4.42 -5.53 -16.01
N ALA A 254 3.68 -6.09 -16.97
CA ALA A 254 3.63 -7.54 -17.20
C ALA A 254 5.00 -8.10 -17.60
N TYR A 255 5.72 -7.44 -18.49
CA TYR A 255 7.09 -7.84 -18.86
C TYR A 255 8.07 -7.70 -17.69
N GLY A 256 7.94 -6.64 -16.89
CA GLY A 256 8.72 -6.49 -15.67
C GLY A 256 8.40 -7.59 -14.64
N ALA A 257 7.14 -8.02 -14.52
CA ALA A 257 6.76 -9.12 -13.64
C ALA A 257 7.40 -10.46 -14.03
N VAL A 258 7.49 -10.75 -15.35
CA VAL A 258 8.24 -11.90 -15.87
C VAL A 258 9.73 -11.74 -15.56
N HIS A 259 10.29 -10.56 -15.78
CA HIS A 259 11.71 -10.28 -15.54
C HIS A 259 12.11 -10.42 -14.06
N MET A 260 11.20 -10.10 -13.14
CA MET A 260 11.35 -10.31 -11.70
C MET A 260 11.13 -11.77 -11.26
N GLY A 261 10.70 -12.67 -12.16
CA GLY A 261 10.36 -14.05 -11.82
C GLY A 261 9.04 -14.22 -11.06
N LEU A 262 8.18 -13.20 -11.02
CA LEU A 262 6.90 -13.23 -10.28
C LEU A 262 5.79 -13.98 -11.01
N ILE A 263 5.91 -14.08 -12.34
CA ILE A 263 5.03 -14.83 -13.25
C ILE A 263 5.89 -15.48 -14.33
N LYS A 264 5.43 -16.58 -14.94
CA LYS A 264 6.20 -17.27 -16.01
C LYS A 264 5.82 -16.78 -17.40
N ASP A 265 4.55 -16.44 -17.58
CA ASP A 265 4.01 -15.92 -18.83
C ASP A 265 3.24 -14.60 -18.62
N ILE A 266 3.31 -13.70 -19.61
CA ILE A 266 2.65 -12.39 -19.54
C ILE A 266 1.13 -12.49 -19.37
N SER A 267 0.49 -13.58 -19.81
CA SER A 267 -0.95 -13.79 -19.66
C SER A 267 -1.39 -13.93 -18.20
N GLU A 268 -0.50 -14.38 -17.32
CA GLU A 268 -0.77 -14.49 -15.88
C GLU A 268 -0.96 -13.12 -15.21
N ALA A 269 -0.42 -12.05 -15.82
CA ALA A 269 -0.53 -10.69 -15.30
C ALA A 269 -1.99 -10.22 -15.14
N VAL A 270 -2.92 -10.75 -15.96
CA VAL A 270 -4.35 -10.44 -15.90
C VAL A 270 -4.97 -10.85 -14.57
N ALA A 271 -4.57 -12.02 -14.05
CA ALA A 271 -5.02 -12.52 -12.75
C ALA A 271 -4.21 -11.93 -11.57
N ARG A 272 -3.09 -11.25 -11.86
CA ARG A 272 -2.15 -10.69 -10.88
C ARG A 272 -1.98 -9.18 -11.08
N GLN A 273 -3.05 -8.43 -10.86
CA GLN A 273 -3.08 -6.97 -11.02
C GLN A 273 -2.48 -6.21 -9.83
N HIS A 274 -2.39 -6.83 -8.65
CA HIS A 274 -1.90 -6.15 -7.46
C HIS A 274 -0.38 -6.03 -7.42
N THR A 275 0.38 -7.04 -7.88
CA THR A 275 1.85 -7.04 -7.87
C THR A 275 2.44 -7.53 -9.19
N PRO A 276 3.61 -7.02 -9.62
CA PRO A 276 4.34 -5.87 -9.06
C PRO A 276 3.61 -4.55 -9.33
N LYS A 277 4.02 -3.49 -8.62
CA LYS A 277 3.67 -2.10 -8.97
C LYS A 277 4.60 -1.59 -10.07
N ILE A 278 4.13 -0.60 -10.81
CA ILE A 278 4.95 0.15 -11.78
C ILE A 278 4.92 1.62 -11.39
N ALA A 279 6.09 2.23 -11.36
CA ALA A 279 6.29 3.63 -11.04
C ALA A 279 7.35 4.24 -11.96
N PHE A 280 7.27 5.55 -12.14
CA PHE A 280 8.29 6.32 -12.84
C PHE A 280 8.78 7.48 -11.99
N VAL A 281 10.07 7.79 -12.16
CA VAL A 281 10.80 8.76 -11.34
C VAL A 281 11.41 9.85 -12.20
N SER A 282 11.57 11.04 -11.63
CA SER A 282 12.38 12.09 -12.24
C SER A 282 13.07 12.94 -11.18
N GLN A 283 14.06 13.71 -11.62
CA GLN A 283 14.68 14.75 -10.81
C GLN A 283 13.63 15.77 -10.32
N PRO A 284 13.89 16.47 -9.20
CA PRO A 284 13.01 17.51 -8.68
C PRO A 284 12.60 18.53 -9.73
N LYS A 285 11.29 18.75 -9.85
CA LYS A 285 10.70 19.81 -10.66
C LYS A 285 9.55 20.44 -9.90
N ARG A 286 9.32 21.72 -10.13
CA ARG A 286 8.12 22.41 -9.63
C ARG A 286 6.88 21.85 -10.30
N TYR A 287 5.80 21.64 -9.53
CA TYR A 287 4.49 21.32 -10.08
C TYR A 287 3.36 21.83 -9.18
N SER A 288 2.15 21.88 -9.74
CA SER A 288 0.93 22.10 -8.95
C SER A 288 0.34 20.74 -8.59
N SER A 289 0.15 20.47 -7.31
CA SER A 289 -0.46 19.24 -6.82
C SER A 289 -1.96 19.18 -7.12
N SER A 290 -2.58 18.03 -6.90
CA SER A 290 -4.02 17.82 -7.10
C SER A 290 -4.92 18.72 -6.22
N SER A 291 -4.37 19.31 -5.15
CA SER A 291 -5.09 20.29 -4.31
C SER A 291 -4.89 21.73 -4.75
N GLY A 292 -4.08 21.98 -5.80
CA GLY A 292 -3.67 23.31 -6.24
C GLY A 292 -2.48 23.90 -5.48
N LYS A 293 -1.98 23.22 -4.43
CA LYS A 293 -0.75 23.62 -3.72
C LYS A 293 0.46 23.44 -4.63
N ALA A 294 1.28 24.48 -4.76
CA ALA A 294 2.57 24.39 -5.43
C ALA A 294 3.54 23.55 -4.59
N VAL A 295 4.24 22.63 -5.25
CA VAL A 295 5.38 21.91 -4.69
C VAL A 295 6.62 22.43 -5.41
N GLU A 296 7.53 23.05 -4.68
CA GLU A 296 8.77 23.59 -5.27
C GLU A 296 9.79 22.47 -5.47
N ALA A 297 10.66 22.62 -6.47
CA ALA A 297 11.74 21.66 -6.71
C ALA A 297 12.69 21.54 -5.50
N THR A 298 12.81 22.59 -4.68
CA THR A 298 13.61 22.59 -3.45
C THR A 298 12.95 21.86 -2.29
N ASP A 299 11.65 21.58 -2.37
CA ASP A 299 10.89 20.91 -1.31
C ASP A 299 10.96 19.39 -1.43
N VAL A 300 11.58 18.85 -2.47
CA VAL A 300 11.62 17.41 -2.75
C VAL A 300 13.00 16.99 -3.25
N ASP A 301 13.39 15.77 -2.94
CA ASP A 301 14.61 15.14 -3.44
C ASP A 301 14.40 14.52 -4.83
N LEU A 302 13.18 14.10 -5.15
CA LEU A 302 12.78 13.51 -6.43
C LEU A 302 11.28 13.58 -6.64
N LEU A 303 10.81 13.28 -7.85
CA LEU A 303 9.40 13.07 -8.15
C LEU A 303 9.13 11.59 -8.42
N VAL A 304 8.00 11.09 -7.92
CA VAL A 304 7.56 9.72 -8.18
C VAL A 304 6.07 9.69 -8.51
N ARG A 305 5.72 8.90 -9.52
CA ARG A 305 4.35 8.62 -9.94
C ARG A 305 4.19 7.11 -10.04
N ALA A 306 3.16 6.56 -9.41
CA ALA A 306 2.96 5.11 -9.36
C ALA A 306 1.55 4.73 -9.77
N LEU A 307 1.41 3.60 -10.45
CA LEU A 307 0.14 3.03 -10.84
C LEU A 307 -0.24 1.88 -9.89
N SER A 308 -1.55 1.75 -9.63
CA SER A 308 -2.11 0.62 -8.90
C SER A 308 -3.47 0.26 -9.47
N MET A 309 -3.66 -1.03 -9.78
CA MET A 309 -4.86 -1.53 -10.44
C MET A 309 -5.14 -0.80 -11.77
N GLY A 310 -4.10 -0.68 -12.61
CA GLY A 310 -4.20 -0.08 -13.95
C GLY A 310 -4.47 1.43 -14.00
N LYS A 311 -4.37 2.16 -12.89
CA LYS A 311 -4.58 3.63 -12.83
C LYS A 311 -3.47 4.32 -12.03
N LEU A 312 -3.15 5.56 -12.41
CA LEU A 312 -2.30 6.45 -11.62
C LEU A 312 -2.92 6.68 -10.24
N HIS A 313 -2.14 6.40 -9.22
CA HIS A 313 -2.53 6.60 -7.83
C HIS A 313 -2.58 8.10 -7.49
N HIS A 314 -3.57 8.52 -6.69
CA HIS A 314 -3.79 9.94 -6.38
C HIS A 314 -2.68 10.55 -5.51
N ALA A 315 -2.16 9.79 -4.54
CA ALA A 315 -1.00 10.13 -3.73
C ALA A 315 0.12 9.10 -3.93
N MET A 316 0.44 8.30 -2.91
CA MET A 316 1.32 7.14 -3.02
C MET A 316 0.82 5.97 -2.17
N MET A 317 1.01 4.74 -2.66
CA MET A 317 0.76 3.53 -1.86
C MET A 317 1.82 3.42 -0.76
N GLY A 318 1.42 3.16 0.50
CA GLY A 318 2.38 3.06 1.61
C GLY A 318 3.50 2.04 1.38
N THR A 319 3.21 0.88 0.79
CA THR A 319 4.23 -0.12 0.44
C THR A 319 5.14 0.31 -0.70
N ALA A 320 4.63 1.07 -1.69
CA ALA A 320 5.50 1.67 -2.71
C ALA A 320 6.36 2.81 -2.14
N ALA A 321 5.90 3.51 -1.10
CA ALA A 321 6.73 4.46 -0.37
C ALA A 321 7.91 3.75 0.33
N VAL A 322 7.71 2.56 0.89
CA VAL A 322 8.81 1.71 1.39
C VAL A 322 9.79 1.37 0.26
N ALA A 323 9.28 0.92 -0.89
CA ALA A 323 10.13 0.63 -2.06
C ALA A 323 10.94 1.85 -2.52
N ILE A 324 10.33 3.04 -2.53
CA ILE A 324 11.00 4.32 -2.86
C ILE A 324 12.11 4.61 -1.86
N GLY A 325 11.82 4.57 -0.55
CA GLY A 325 12.83 4.85 0.48
C GLY A 325 13.99 3.87 0.44
N THR A 326 13.68 2.59 0.27
CA THR A 326 14.66 1.50 0.17
C THR A 326 15.55 1.68 -1.07
N ALA A 327 14.96 1.87 -2.25
CA ALA A 327 15.71 2.09 -3.48
C ALA A 327 16.55 3.38 -3.41
N ALA A 328 16.00 4.47 -2.85
CA ALA A 328 16.72 5.72 -2.69
C ALA A 328 17.95 5.60 -1.78
N ALA A 329 17.90 4.73 -0.77
CA ALA A 329 19.01 4.48 0.14
C ALA A 329 20.15 3.65 -0.48
N ILE A 330 19.92 3.02 -1.64
CA ILE A 330 20.89 2.16 -2.31
C ILE A 330 21.52 2.93 -3.48
N PRO A 331 22.82 3.27 -3.40
CA PRO A 331 23.52 3.98 -4.46
C PRO A 331 23.40 3.27 -5.81
N GLY A 332 23.01 4.02 -6.84
CA GLY A 332 22.98 3.54 -8.23
C GLY A 332 21.63 3.01 -8.72
N THR A 333 20.62 2.83 -7.86
CA THR A 333 19.24 2.60 -8.36
C THR A 333 18.71 3.83 -9.09
N LEU A 334 17.72 3.66 -9.98
CA LEU A 334 17.11 4.81 -10.66
C LEU A 334 16.47 5.81 -9.68
N VAL A 335 15.92 5.32 -8.57
CA VAL A 335 15.33 6.17 -7.52
C VAL A 335 16.41 6.99 -6.83
N ASN A 336 17.54 6.36 -6.49
CA ASN A 336 18.69 7.04 -5.89
C ASN A 336 19.29 8.09 -6.85
N LEU A 337 19.47 7.74 -8.12
CA LEU A 337 20.00 8.64 -9.15
C LEU A 337 19.07 9.83 -9.42
N ALA A 338 17.75 9.60 -9.48
CA ALA A 338 16.75 10.67 -9.60
C ALA A 338 16.78 11.61 -8.38
N ALA A 339 17.13 11.08 -7.20
CA ALA A 339 17.35 11.86 -5.99
C ALA A 339 18.71 12.61 -5.97
N GLY A 340 19.59 12.43 -6.95
CA GLY A 340 20.91 13.07 -7.02
C GLY A 340 22.08 12.17 -6.63
N GLY A 341 21.86 10.87 -6.39
CA GLY A 341 22.89 9.89 -6.07
C GLY A 341 23.36 9.89 -4.61
N GLY A 342 24.41 9.10 -4.34
CA GLY A 342 25.07 9.01 -3.04
C GLY A 342 24.32 8.19 -2.00
N GLU A 343 24.80 8.20 -0.75
CA GLU A 343 24.12 7.58 0.37
C GLU A 343 22.96 8.47 0.86
N ARG A 344 21.80 7.86 1.13
CA ARG A 344 20.59 8.58 1.57
C ARG A 344 19.82 7.81 2.63
N GLU A 345 19.78 8.32 3.85
CA GLU A 345 18.98 7.70 4.93
C GLU A 345 17.48 8.03 4.83
N ALA A 346 17.14 9.11 4.14
CA ALA A 346 15.77 9.51 3.87
C ALA A 346 15.66 10.35 2.61
N VAL A 347 14.48 10.29 1.99
CA VAL A 347 14.09 11.16 0.88
C VAL A 347 12.68 11.69 1.10
N ARG A 348 12.45 12.91 0.64
CA ARG A 348 11.13 13.51 0.46
C ARG A 348 10.80 13.51 -1.02
N PHE A 349 9.86 12.67 -1.44
CA PHE A 349 9.46 12.63 -2.84
C PHE A 349 8.15 13.38 -3.08
N GLY A 350 8.02 13.99 -4.25
CA GLY A 350 6.77 14.58 -4.73
C GLY A 350 5.90 13.56 -5.45
N HIS A 351 4.65 13.40 -5.01
CA HIS A 351 3.57 12.62 -5.62
C HIS A 351 2.40 13.53 -6.05
N PRO A 352 1.35 13.06 -6.75
CA PRO A 352 0.36 13.98 -7.33
C PRO A 352 -0.36 14.87 -6.30
N SER A 353 -0.64 14.36 -5.10
CA SER A 353 -1.24 15.18 -4.02
C SER A 353 -0.30 16.04 -3.17
N GLY A 354 1.02 16.01 -3.38
CA GLY A 354 1.99 16.73 -2.55
C GLY A 354 3.26 15.91 -2.29
N THR A 355 3.77 15.90 -1.07
CA THR A 355 5.06 15.30 -0.71
C THR A 355 4.96 14.24 0.37
N LEU A 356 5.95 13.34 0.40
CA LEU A 356 6.04 12.33 1.42
C LEU A 356 7.51 12.06 1.78
N ARG A 357 7.83 12.16 3.07
CA ARG A 357 9.14 11.79 3.60
C ARG A 357 9.14 10.32 4.00
N VAL A 358 10.13 9.57 3.52
CA VAL A 358 10.37 8.17 3.88
C VAL A 358 11.85 7.99 4.18
N GLY A 359 12.15 7.24 5.24
CA GLY A 359 13.51 6.83 5.58
C GLY A 359 13.72 5.34 5.35
N ALA A 360 14.95 4.95 5.03
CA ALA A 360 15.38 3.55 5.02
C ALA A 360 16.83 3.45 5.50
N GLN A 361 17.11 2.43 6.31
CA GLN A 361 18.47 2.13 6.76
C GLN A 361 18.96 0.91 5.99
N ALA A 362 19.78 1.15 4.96
CA ALA A 362 20.40 0.14 4.13
C ALA A 362 21.87 -0.05 4.52
N GLU A 363 22.33 -1.29 4.59
CA GLU A 363 23.71 -1.67 4.85
C GLU A 363 24.15 -2.70 3.81
N LEU A 364 25.41 -2.64 3.39
CA LEU A 364 25.99 -3.64 2.50
C LEU A 364 26.74 -4.67 3.37
N ILE A 365 26.22 -5.89 3.44
CA ILE A 365 26.78 -7.00 4.22
C ILE A 365 27.19 -8.10 3.24
N ASP A 366 28.47 -8.46 3.24
CA ASP A 366 29.04 -9.49 2.34
C ASP A 366 28.71 -9.26 0.85
N GLY A 367 28.66 -8.00 0.42
CA GLY A 367 28.34 -7.63 -0.97
C GLY A 367 26.84 -7.71 -1.32
N LYS A 368 25.97 -8.03 -0.37
CA LYS A 368 24.51 -7.98 -0.50
C LYS A 368 23.94 -6.82 0.29
N TRP A 369 23.02 -6.08 -0.32
CA TRP A 369 22.31 -5.03 0.39
C TRP A 369 21.25 -5.62 1.31
N SER A 370 21.24 -5.19 2.56
CA SER A 370 20.22 -5.51 3.55
C SER A 370 19.59 -4.20 4.04
N VAL A 371 18.27 -4.19 4.25
CA VAL A 371 17.56 -3.04 4.81
C VAL A 371 16.93 -3.46 6.12
N LYS A 372 17.38 -2.87 7.22
CA LYS A 372 16.89 -3.22 8.56
C LYS A 372 15.49 -2.70 8.81
N LYS A 373 15.22 -1.48 8.35
CA LYS A 373 13.91 -0.85 8.47
C LYS A 373 13.67 0.26 7.48
N ALA A 374 12.40 0.44 7.14
CA ALA A 374 11.88 1.63 6.46
C ALA A 374 10.86 2.34 7.37
N ILE A 375 10.97 3.66 7.47
CA ILE A 375 10.20 4.47 8.42
C ILE A 375 9.39 5.53 7.66
N MET A 376 8.13 5.69 8.03
CA MET A 376 7.29 6.78 7.54
C MET A 376 6.24 7.18 8.57
N SER A 377 5.78 8.43 8.48
CA SER A 377 4.68 8.95 9.27
C SER A 377 3.37 8.87 8.50
N ARG A 378 2.30 8.51 9.19
CA ARG A 378 0.93 8.46 8.68
C ARG A 378 -0.01 9.02 9.75
N SER A 379 -1.31 8.98 9.47
CA SER A 379 -2.35 9.23 10.46
C SER A 379 -3.53 8.32 10.18
N ALA A 380 -4.34 8.05 11.19
CA ALA A 380 -5.55 7.26 11.07
C ALA A 380 -6.70 7.87 11.85
N ARG A 381 -7.94 7.55 11.46
CA ARG A 381 -9.14 7.83 12.26
C ARG A 381 -10.30 6.94 11.87
N VAL A 382 -11.17 6.65 12.84
CA VAL A 382 -12.50 6.10 12.59
C VAL A 382 -13.35 7.14 11.84
N LEU A 383 -14.06 6.67 10.81
CA LEU A 383 -15.07 7.44 10.07
C LEU A 383 -16.47 7.03 10.47
N MET A 384 -16.68 5.73 10.68
CA MET A 384 -17.94 5.14 11.13
C MET A 384 -17.65 3.81 11.84
N GLU A 385 -18.39 3.52 12.89
CA GLU A 385 -18.33 2.26 13.65
C GLU A 385 -19.75 1.71 13.84
N GLY A 386 -19.89 0.38 13.84
CA GLY A 386 -21.17 -0.28 14.06
C GLY A 386 -21.24 -1.59 13.28
N TRP A 387 -22.24 -1.74 12.42
CA TRP A 387 -22.44 -2.94 11.62
C TRP A 387 -22.62 -2.62 10.14
N VAL A 388 -21.87 -3.33 9.30
CA VAL A 388 -22.22 -3.44 7.88
C VAL A 388 -23.36 -4.45 7.71
N ARG A 389 -24.07 -4.37 6.59
CA ARG A 389 -25.14 -5.30 6.25
C ARG A 389 -24.95 -5.87 4.85
N VAL A 390 -25.25 -7.16 4.72
CA VAL A 390 -25.28 -7.88 3.45
C VAL A 390 -26.47 -8.85 3.44
N PRO A 391 -27.04 -9.21 2.28
CA PRO A 391 -28.06 -10.25 2.19
C PRO A 391 -27.62 -11.56 2.87
N GLY A 392 -28.53 -12.21 3.60
CA GLY A 392 -28.19 -13.41 4.38
C GLY A 392 -27.85 -14.66 3.56
N ASP A 393 -28.04 -14.61 2.24
CA ASP A 393 -27.74 -15.67 1.27
C ASP A 393 -26.48 -15.36 0.42
N THR A 394 -25.61 -14.46 0.91
CA THR A 394 -24.43 -13.98 0.17
C THR A 394 -23.29 -15.01 0.06
N PHE A 395 -23.03 -15.81 1.10
CA PHE A 395 -21.81 -16.61 1.26
C PHE A 395 -22.06 -17.98 1.87
#